data_AF-A0A5B8TP05-F1
#
_entry.id   AF-A0A5B8TP05-F1
#
_cell.length_a   1.000
_cell.length_b   1.000
_cell.length_c   1.000
_cell.angle_alpha   90.00
_cell.angle_beta   90.00
_cell.angle_gamma   90.00
#
_symmetry.space_group_name_H-M   'P 1'
#
loop_
_entity.id
_entity.type
_entity.pdbx_description
1 polymer ?
#
loop_
_entity_poly.entity_id
_entity_poly.type
_entity_poly.pdbx_seq_one_letter_code
_entity_poly.pdbx_strand_id
1 'polypeptide(L)' 'MNNKLVCLGATVGLITASVLYLAKKTGFFEDDRHLYDEFESR' A
#
# COMPACT_ATOMS: atom_id res chain seq x y z
N MET A 1 -6.58 -30.75 -9.03
CA MET A 1 -6.65 -29.28 -8.84
C MET A 1 -5.96 -28.61 -10.02
N ASN A 2 -6.54 -27.55 -10.56
CA ASN A 2 -5.97 -26.89 -11.74
C ASN A 2 -4.80 -26.00 -11.30
N ASN A 3 -3.56 -26.50 -11.41
CA ASN A 3 -2.36 -25.88 -10.85
C ASN A 3 -2.14 -24.42 -11.29
N LYS A 4 -2.71 -24.02 -12.44
CA LYS A 4 -2.68 -22.64 -12.95
C LYS A 4 -3.39 -21.65 -12.02
N LEU A 5 -4.53 -22.02 -11.42
CA LEU A 5 -5.29 -21.13 -10.53
C LEU A 5 -4.58 -20.91 -9.19
N VAL A 6 -3.93 -21.96 -8.68
CA VAL A 6 -3.13 -21.88 -7.45
C VAL A 6 -1.90 -20.98 -7.66
N CYS A 7 -1.22 -21.14 -8.81
CA CYS A 7 -0.08 -20.31 -9.16
C CYS A 7 -0.47 -18.82 -9.30
N LEU A 8 -1.57 -18.54 -10.00
CA LEU A 8 -2.13 -17.19 -10.14
C LEU A 8 -2.47 -16.56 -8.79
N GLY A 9 -3.17 -17.29 -7.92
CA GLY A 9 -3.51 -16.81 -6.58
C GLY A 9 -2.28 -16.49 -5.73
N ALA A 10 -1.26 -17.35 -5.77
CA ALA A 10 0.00 -17.12 -5.06
C ALA A 10 0.75 -15.88 -5.57
N THR A 11 0.86 -15.70 -6.89
CA THR A 11 1.51 -14.52 -7.47
C THR A 11 0.77 -13.22 -7.14
N VAL A 12 -0.56 -13.21 -7.23
CA VAL A 12 -1.36 -12.02 -6.90
C VAL A 12 -1.26 -11.69 -5.41
N GLY A 13 -1.29 -12.72 -4.55
CA GLY A 13 -1.11 -12.55 -3.11
C GLY A 13 0.25 -11.94 -2.76
N LEU A 14 1.33 -12.45 -3.36
CA LEU A 14 2.69 -11.93 -3.12
C LEU A 14 2.84 -10.49 -3.62
N ILE A 15 2.33 -10.16 -4.81
CA ILE A 15 2.37 -8.79 -5.34
C ILE A 15 1.61 -7.84 -4.42
N THR A 16 0.39 -8.20 -4.04
CA THR A 16 -0.45 -7.35 -3.17
C THR A 16 0.20 -7.12 -1.81
N ALA A 17 0.76 -8.16 -1.19
CA ALA A 17 1.48 -8.03 0.08
C ALA A 17 2.72 -7.13 -0.03
N SER A 18 3.48 -7.26 -1.13
CA SER A 18 4.68 -6.44 -1.39
C SER A 18 4.32 -4.96 -1.55
N VAL A 19 3.27 -4.67 -2.33
CA VAL A 19 2.79 -3.31 -2.57
C VAL A 19 2.26 -2.70 -1.28
N LEU A 20 1.48 -3.43 -0.49
CA LEU A 20 0.97 -2.95 0.81
C LEU A 20 2.11 -2.63 1.78
N TYR A 21 3.13 -3.48 1.86
CA TYR A 21 4.30 -3.24 2.71
C TYR A 21 5.05 -1.97 2.29
N LEU A 22 5.29 -1.78 0.98
CA LEU A 22 5.94 -0.60 0.44
C LEU A 22 5.11 0.67 0.64
N ALA A 23 3.80 0.63 0.38
CA ALA A 23 2.91 1.75 0.56
C ALA A 23 2.85 2.22 2.02
N LYS A 24 2.83 1.27 2.98
CA LYS A 24 2.95 1.60 4.40
C LYS A 24 4.31 2.21 4.75
N LYS A 25 5.40 1.67 4.22
CA LYS A 25 6.76 2.15 4.54
C LYS A 25 7.07 3.52 3.94
N THR A 26 6.49 3.83 2.78
CA THR A 26 6.74 5.08 2.05
C THR A 26 5.87 6.24 2.53
N GLY A 27 4.99 6.02 3.51
CA GLY A 27 4.03 7.03 3.94
C GLY A 27 2.95 7.31 2.89
N PHE A 28 2.72 6.40 1.93
CA PHE A 28 1.76 6.62 0.84
C PHE A 28 0.32 6.84 1.34
N PHE A 29 -0.02 6.27 2.49
CA PHE A 29 -1.31 6.47 3.16
C PHE A 29 -1.22 7.46 4.33
N GLU A 30 -0.05 8.04 4.59
CA GLU A 30 0.10 9.08 5.60
C GLU A 30 -0.47 10.38 5.05
N ASP A 31 -1.19 11.09 5.93
CA ASP A 31 -1.88 12.30 5.58
C ASP A 31 -1.07 13.50 6.06
N ASP A 32 -0.26 14.05 5.15
CA ASP A 32 0.61 15.19 5.43
C ASP A 32 -0.14 16.50 5.66
N ARG A 33 -1.49 16.53 5.51
CA ARG A 33 -2.30 17.74 5.71
C ARG A 33 -2.08 18.39 7.08
N HIS A 34 -1.85 17.59 8.13
CA HIS A 34 -1.58 18.12 9.47
C HIS A 34 -0.31 18.97 9.56
N LEU A 35 0.65 18.82 8.62
CA LEU A 35 1.89 19.62 8.60
C LEU A 35 1.63 21.05 8.10
N TYR A 36 0.50 21.29 7.45
CA TYR A 36 0.14 22.59 6.88
C TYR A 36 -0.96 23.29 7.66
N ASP A 37 -1.62 22.60 8.60
CA ASP A 37 -2.59 23.20 9.53
C ASP A 37 -1.98 24.40 10.30
N GLU A 38 -0.69 24.33 10.64
CA GLU A 38 0.03 25.43 11.29
C GLU A 38 0.27 26.66 10.38
N PHE A 39 0.26 26.48 9.05
CA PHE A 39 0.52 27.54 8.07
C PHE A 39 -0.76 28.13 7.46
N GLU A 40 -1.83 27.33 7.32
CA GLU A 40 -3.13 27.78 6.81
C GLU A 40 -4.01 28.46 7.88
N SER A 41 -3.68 28.34 9.17
CA SER A 41 -4.41 28.96 10.28
C SER A 41 -4.19 30.48 10.45
N ARG A 42 -3.53 31.16 9.51
CA ARG A 42 -3.23 32.60 9.59
C ARG A 42 -3.95 33.41 8.52
#